data_AF-A0AAE3R8R8-F1
#
_entry.id   AF-A0AAE3R8R8-F1
#
_cell.length_a   1.000
_cell.length_b   1.000
_cell.length_c   1.000
_cell.angle_alpha   90.00
_cell.angle_beta   90.00
_cell.angle_gamma   90.00
#
_symmetry.space_group_name_H-M   'P 1'
#
loop_
_entity.id
_entity.type
_entity.pdbx_description
1 polymer ?
#
loop_
_entity_poly.entity_id
_entity_poly.type
_entity_poly.pdbx_seq_one_letter_code
_entity_poly.pdbx_strand_id
1 'polypeptide(L)'
;MNFEIIQKYLENTPSSIHKEKTRLLEYLSLQIRISPDRLMPTYELVAYMSNFFPNYSSDKVRMLVRDLRYEYLFVVSHPEKPCYKLANFYRDISEHFTHFLKYIIPMLQKIQILNNTISSNSFNKINPIEKDPNMIKLKELLSGLS
;
A
#
# COMPACT_ATOMS: atom_id res chain seq x y z
N MET A 1 7.96 15.28 4.32
CA MET A 1 6.59 14.71 4.34
C MET A 1 6.53 13.34 5.03
N ASN A 2 7.15 12.27 4.51
CA ASN A 2 7.08 10.95 5.16
C ASN A 2 7.83 10.90 6.51
N PHE A 3 8.91 11.66 6.67
CA PHE A 3 9.67 11.74 7.93
C PHE A 3 8.84 12.23 9.12
N GLU A 4 7.98 13.23 8.95
CA GLU A 4 7.11 13.73 10.04
C GLU A 4 6.07 12.67 10.45
N ILE A 5 5.53 11.92 9.48
CA ILE A 5 4.58 10.83 9.74
C ILE A 5 5.29 9.71 10.51
N ILE A 6 6.50 9.32 10.08
CA ILE A 6 7.31 8.31 10.75
C ILE A 6 7.70 8.77 12.15
N GLN A 7 8.10 10.03 12.32
CA GLN A 7 8.44 10.58 13.62
C GLN A 7 7.24 10.55 14.57
N LYS A 8 6.07 11.03 14.12
CA LYS A 8 4.83 10.92 14.88
C LYS A 8 4.47 9.48 15.21
N TYR A 9 4.67 8.55 14.27
CA TYR A 9 4.45 7.13 14.51
C TYR A 9 5.37 6.61 15.62
N LEU A 10 6.66 6.94 15.58
CA LEU A 10 7.65 6.51 16.57
C LEU A 10 7.41 7.15 17.96
N GLU A 11 6.93 8.39 18.02
CA GLU A 11 6.61 9.09 19.26
C GLU A 11 5.34 8.55 19.94
N ASN A 12 4.33 8.19 19.15
CA ASN A 12 3.03 7.72 19.66
C ASN A 12 2.97 6.21 19.90
N THR A 13 3.98 5.45 19.45
CA THR A 13 3.99 4.00 19.54
C THR A 13 4.98 3.55 20.62
N PRO A 14 4.53 2.87 21.70
CA PRO A 14 5.43 2.37 22.73
C PRO A 14 6.49 1.44 22.11
N SER A 15 7.76 1.84 22.19
CA SER A 15 8.88 1.12 21.60
C SER A 15 9.03 -0.32 22.16
N SER A 16 8.50 -0.58 23.35
CA SER A 16 8.49 -1.89 23.98
C SER A 16 7.59 -2.91 23.28
N ILE A 17 6.51 -2.47 22.61
CA ILE A 17 5.51 -3.32 21.96
C ILE A 17 5.85 -3.58 20.48
N HIS A 18 6.53 -2.64 19.82
CA HIS A 18 6.77 -2.70 18.36
C HIS A 18 8.26 -2.58 17.97
N LYS A 19 9.15 -3.22 18.74
CA LYS A 19 10.62 -3.17 18.56
C LYS A 19 11.07 -3.44 17.12
N GLU A 20 10.48 -4.42 16.44
CA GLU A 20 10.85 -4.75 15.06
C GLU A 20 10.50 -3.64 14.08
N LYS A 21 9.28 -3.07 14.19
CA LYS A 21 8.80 -1.98 13.33
C LYS A 21 9.68 -0.75 13.48
N THR A 22 9.97 -0.37 14.72
CA THR A 22 10.88 0.75 15.03
C THR A 22 12.25 0.53 14.38
N ARG A 23 12.86 -0.65 14.55
CA ARG A 23 14.18 -0.95 13.98
C ARG A 23 14.20 -0.92 12.46
N LEU A 24 13.18 -1.46 11.80
CA LEU A 24 13.08 -1.39 10.34
C LEU A 24 12.93 0.06 9.87
N LEU A 25 12.06 0.84 10.51
CA LEU A 25 11.84 2.24 10.16
C LEU A 25 13.07 3.11 10.36
N GLU A 26 13.82 2.92 11.45
CA GLU A 26 15.08 3.61 11.69
C GLU A 26 16.09 3.33 10.56
N TYR A 27 16.23 2.07 10.18
CA TYR A 27 17.14 1.69 9.11
C TYR A 27 16.73 2.26 7.76
N LEU A 28 15.46 2.10 7.38
CA LEU A 28 14.95 2.67 6.13
C LEU A 28 15.06 4.20 6.12
N SER A 29 14.86 4.86 7.28
CA SER A 29 15.01 6.31 7.47
C SER A 29 16.46 6.77 7.39
N LEU A 30 17.42 5.91 7.73
CA LEU A 30 18.85 6.19 7.51
C LEU A 30 19.19 6.04 6.02
N GLN A 31 18.74 4.95 5.39
CA GLN A 31 19.06 4.65 4.00
C GLN A 31 18.55 5.73 3.03
N ILE A 32 17.33 6.23 3.25
CA ILE A 32 16.77 7.35 2.47
C ILE A 32 17.57 8.65 2.63
N ARG A 33 18.23 8.89 3.78
CA ARG A 33 19.07 10.08 3.99
C ARG A 33 20.41 9.95 3.28
N ILE A 34 20.96 8.74 3.22
CA ILE A 34 22.22 8.44 2.55
C ILE A 34 22.03 8.39 1.03
N SER A 35 21.00 7.69 0.57
CA SER A 35 20.70 7.47 -0.84
C SER A 35 19.19 7.46 -1.06
N PRO A 36 18.58 8.64 -1.33
CA PRO A 36 17.12 8.80 -1.43
C PRO A 36 16.43 7.90 -2.47
N ASP A 37 17.12 7.57 -3.55
CA ASP A 37 16.56 6.78 -4.65
C ASP A 37 16.76 5.28 -4.47
N ARG A 38 17.58 4.86 -3.50
CA ARG A 38 17.94 3.46 -3.32
C ARG A 38 16.77 2.67 -2.75
N LEU A 39 16.42 1.60 -3.44
CA LEU A 39 15.52 0.56 -2.94
C LEU A 39 16.33 -0.49 -2.20
N MET A 40 15.97 -0.77 -0.96
CA MET A 40 16.65 -1.74 -0.11
C MET A 40 16.21 -3.17 -0.43
N PRO A 41 17.09 -4.05 -0.91
CA PRO A 41 16.74 -5.44 -1.15
C PRO A 41 16.34 -6.15 0.15
N THR A 42 15.34 -7.05 0.09
CA THR A 42 14.88 -7.80 1.27
C THR A 42 16.00 -8.57 1.95
N TYR A 43 16.96 -9.12 1.21
CA TYR A 43 18.08 -9.86 1.83
C TYR A 43 18.96 -8.95 2.70
N GLU A 44 19.12 -7.67 2.34
CA GLU A 44 19.84 -6.70 3.16
C GLU A 44 19.05 -6.35 4.42
N LEU A 45 17.73 -6.22 4.29
CA LEU A 45 16.85 -5.99 5.45
C LEU A 45 16.85 -7.19 6.40
N VAL A 46 16.83 -8.42 5.87
CA VAL A 46 16.95 -9.64 6.68
C VAL A 46 18.29 -9.66 7.40
N ALA A 47 19.39 -9.39 6.70
CA ALA A 47 20.72 -9.34 7.30
C ALA A 47 20.80 -8.27 8.42
N TYR A 48 20.26 -7.08 8.18
CA TYR A 48 20.19 -6.02 9.17
C TYR A 48 19.36 -6.42 10.41
N MET A 49 18.13 -6.90 10.19
CA MET A 49 17.21 -7.27 11.27
C MET A 49 17.71 -8.45 12.10
N SER A 50 18.46 -9.38 11.48
CA SER A 50 19.02 -10.54 12.16
C SER A 50 20.07 -10.18 13.22
N ASN A 51 20.65 -8.97 13.18
CA ASN A 51 21.55 -8.48 14.24
C ASN A 51 20.81 -8.21 15.56
N PHE A 52 19.48 -8.03 15.51
CA PHE A 52 18.65 -7.68 16.67
C PHE A 52 17.64 -8.77 17.02
N PHE A 53 17.18 -9.52 16.02
CA PHE A 53 16.11 -10.50 16.14
C PHE A 53 16.56 -11.84 15.51
N PRO A 54 16.83 -12.88 16.32
CA PRO A 54 17.30 -14.17 15.81
C PRO A 54 16.32 -14.81 14.81
N ASN A 55 16.86 -15.56 13.84
CA ASN A 55 16.09 -16.30 12.83
C ASN A 55 15.09 -15.39 12.09
N TYR A 56 15.54 -14.21 11.66
CA TYR A 56 14.74 -13.33 10.82
C TYR A 56 14.60 -13.90 9.41
N SER A 57 13.46 -13.67 8.77
CA SER A 57 13.18 -14.20 7.44
C SER A 57 12.60 -13.13 6.52
N SER A 58 12.70 -13.37 5.22
CA SER A 58 12.08 -12.52 4.20
C SER A 58 10.57 -12.39 4.40
N ASP A 59 9.90 -13.44 4.88
CA ASP A 59 8.46 -13.39 5.16
C ASP A 59 8.12 -12.50 6.34
N LYS A 60 8.94 -12.52 7.40
CA LYS A 60 8.80 -11.57 8.51
C LYS A 60 8.95 -10.12 8.03
N VAL A 61 9.94 -9.84 7.18
CA VAL A 61 10.10 -8.50 6.56
C VAL A 61 8.85 -8.11 5.77
N ARG A 62 8.30 -9.01 4.94
CA ARG A 62 7.08 -8.76 4.16
C ARG A 62 5.88 -8.46 5.06
N MET A 63 5.69 -9.23 6.12
CA MET A 63 4.63 -9.01 7.09
C MET A 63 4.80 -7.66 7.80
N LEU A 64 6.01 -7.34 8.23
CA LEU A 64 6.30 -6.06 8.89
C LEU A 64 5.99 -4.88 7.98
N VAL A 65 6.43 -4.92 6.71
CA VAL A 65 6.14 -3.87 5.72
C VAL A 65 4.64 -3.75 5.46
N ARG A 66 3.93 -4.88 5.36
CA ARG A 66 2.47 -4.90 5.19
C ARG A 66 1.79 -4.21 6.37
N ASP A 67 2.17 -4.55 7.60
CA ASP A 67 1.57 -3.98 8.80
C ASP A 67 1.86 -2.48 8.92
N LEU A 68 3.09 -2.03 8.58
CA LEU A 68 3.44 -0.61 8.50
C LEU A 68 2.55 0.15 7.49
N ARG A 69 2.23 -0.46 6.34
CA ARG A 69 1.32 0.14 5.36
C ARG A 69 -0.12 0.25 5.88
N TYR A 70 -0.59 -0.77 6.60
CA TYR A 70 -1.89 -0.71 7.28
C TYR A 70 -1.94 0.40 8.33
N GLU A 71 -0.80 0.71 8.95
CA GLU A 71 -0.62 1.81 9.90
C GLU A 71 -0.31 3.15 9.21
N TYR A 72 -0.69 3.29 7.94
CA TYR A 72 -0.59 4.52 7.15
C TYR A 72 0.83 4.99 6.85
N LEU A 73 1.86 4.14 7.03
CA LEU A 73 3.22 4.46 6.63
C LEU A 73 3.49 4.10 5.17
N PHE A 74 4.05 5.05 4.44
CA PHE A 74 4.24 4.92 3.00
C PHE A 74 5.57 4.22 2.68
N VAL A 75 5.55 2.88 2.76
CA VAL A 75 6.67 2.02 2.38
C VAL A 75 6.47 1.53 0.94
N VAL A 76 7.28 2.00 0.01
CA VAL A 76 7.21 1.64 -1.42
C VAL A 76 7.90 0.30 -1.65
N SER A 77 7.36 -0.49 -2.57
CA SER A 77 7.97 -1.72 -3.08
C SER A 77 8.03 -1.72 -4.60
N HIS A 78 9.06 -2.34 -5.17
CA HIS A 78 9.15 -2.54 -6.61
C HIS A 78 8.37 -3.79 -7.04
N PRO A 79 7.62 -3.77 -8.17
CA PRO A 79 6.84 -4.93 -8.62
C PRO A 79 7.70 -6.16 -8.95
N GLU A 80 8.89 -5.93 -9.51
CA GLU A 80 9.74 -6.99 -10.06
C GLU A 80 10.79 -7.51 -9.08
N LYS A 81 11.06 -6.79 -7.99
CA LYS A 81 12.11 -7.15 -7.03
C LYS A 81 11.63 -6.88 -5.61
N PRO A 82 11.86 -7.81 -4.66
CA PRO A 82 11.50 -7.61 -3.27
C PRO A 82 12.49 -6.61 -2.66
N CYS A 83 12.22 -5.33 -2.89
CA CYS A 83 12.98 -4.21 -2.36
C CYS A 83 12.02 -3.18 -1.78
N TYR A 84 12.47 -2.46 -0.76
CA TYR A 84 11.66 -1.51 -0.03
C TYR A 84 12.38 -0.18 0.20
N LYS A 85 11.63 0.91 0.21
CA LYS A 85 12.10 2.19 0.74
C LYS A 85 10.92 2.96 1.30
N LEU A 86 11.20 3.97 2.12
CA LEU A 86 10.21 4.98 2.46
C LEU A 86 9.99 5.88 1.24
N ALA A 87 8.74 6.25 0.93
CA ALA A 87 8.54 7.29 -0.08
C ALA A 87 9.16 8.60 0.38
N ASN A 88 9.95 9.23 -0.49
CA ASN A 88 10.57 10.52 -0.21
C ASN A 88 10.01 11.64 -1.07
N PHE A 89 9.69 11.34 -2.33
CA PHE A 89 9.31 12.33 -3.33
C PHE A 89 7.96 12.03 -3.96
N TYR A 90 7.39 13.04 -4.62
CA TYR A 90 6.11 12.91 -5.33
C TYR A 90 6.08 11.71 -6.29
N ARG A 91 7.21 11.44 -6.97
CA ARG A 91 7.34 10.30 -7.88
C ARG A 91 7.03 8.97 -7.20
N ASP A 92 7.59 8.74 -6.01
CA ASP A 92 7.36 7.50 -5.24
C ASP A 92 5.89 7.31 -4.89
N ILE A 93 5.23 8.43 -4.53
CA ILE A 93 3.83 8.46 -4.15
C ILE A 93 2.95 8.20 -5.38
N SER A 94 3.22 8.93 -6.46
CA SER A 94 2.52 8.81 -7.73
C SER A 94 2.63 7.39 -8.29
N GLU A 95 3.82 6.81 -8.37
CA GLU A 95 4.04 5.44 -8.85
C GLU A 95 3.28 4.40 -8.02
N HIS A 96 3.22 4.56 -6.70
CA HIS A 96 2.47 3.68 -5.81
C HIS A 96 0.96 3.75 -6.07
N PHE A 97 0.38 4.95 -6.18
CA PHE A 97 -1.04 5.10 -6.51
C PHE A 97 -1.34 4.63 -7.93
N THR A 98 -0.48 4.94 -8.91
CA THR A 98 -0.61 4.43 -10.29
C THR A 98 -0.63 2.91 -10.31
N HIS A 99 0.21 2.24 -9.51
CA HIS A 99 0.18 0.78 -9.40
C HIS A 99 -1.19 0.27 -8.94
N PHE A 100 -1.80 0.87 -7.91
CA PHE A 100 -3.16 0.49 -7.49
C PHE A 100 -4.21 0.76 -8.56
N LEU A 101 -4.13 1.93 -9.22
CA LEU A 101 -5.08 2.31 -10.25
C LEU A 101 -5.08 1.34 -11.44
N LYS A 102 -3.94 0.70 -11.76
CA LYS A 102 -3.86 -0.38 -12.76
C LYS A 102 -4.78 -1.58 -12.45
N TYR A 103 -5.14 -1.80 -11.20
CA TYR A 103 -6.05 -2.89 -10.80
C TYR A 103 -7.46 -2.39 -10.51
N ILE A 104 -7.58 -1.23 -9.85
CA ILE A 104 -8.88 -0.65 -9.47
C ILE A 104 -9.68 -0.26 -10.71
N ILE A 105 -9.06 0.44 -11.68
CA ILE A 105 -9.77 0.92 -12.88
C ILE A 105 -10.36 -0.25 -13.68
N PRO A 106 -9.60 -1.31 -14.05
CA PRO A 106 -10.18 -2.44 -14.75
C PRO A 106 -11.28 -3.17 -13.96
N MET A 107 -11.17 -3.22 -12.63
CA MET A 107 -12.21 -3.82 -11.78
C MET A 107 -13.51 -3.02 -11.85
N LEU A 108 -13.43 -1.71 -11.71
CA LEU A 108 -14.58 -0.82 -11.84
C LEU A 108 -15.21 -0.90 -13.24
N GLN A 109 -14.40 -0.93 -14.30
CA GLN A 109 -14.88 -1.13 -15.68
C GLN A 109 -15.63 -2.46 -15.85
N LYS A 110 -15.11 -3.56 -15.29
CA LYS A 110 -15.80 -4.87 -15.33
C LYS A 110 -17.15 -4.83 -14.62
N ILE A 111 -17.22 -4.16 -13.47
CA ILE A 111 -18.48 -3.97 -12.73
C ILE A 111 -19.48 -3.20 -13.58
N GLN A 112 -19.05 -2.13 -14.25
CA GLN A 112 -19.90 -1.34 -15.14
C GLN A 112 -20.45 -2.18 -16.30
N ILE A 113 -19.57 -2.94 -16.98
CA ILE A 113 -19.96 -3.83 -18.09
C ILE A 113 -20.97 -4.88 -17.62
N LEU A 114 -20.71 -5.51 -16.47
CA LEU A 114 -21.60 -6.52 -15.90
C LEU A 114 -22.97 -5.92 -15.57
N ASN A 115 -23.00 -4.76 -14.92
CA ASN A 115 -24.25 -4.07 -14.58
C ASN A 115 -25.06 -3.70 -15.82
N ASN A 116 -24.41 -3.18 -16.86
CA ASN A 116 -25.06 -2.85 -18.12
C ASN A 116 -25.63 -4.09 -18.81
N THR A 117 -24.87 -5.20 -18.79
CA THR A 117 -25.28 -6.48 -19.38
C THR A 117 -26.48 -7.09 -18.65
N ILE A 118 -26.49 -7.05 -17.31
CA ILE A 118 -27.63 -7.53 -16.53
C ILE A 118 -28.85 -6.63 -16.75
N SER A 119 -28.65 -5.31 -16.77
CA SER A 119 -29.72 -4.33 -16.96
C SER A 119 -30.41 -4.46 -18.31
N SER A 120 -29.66 -4.77 -19.38
CA SER A 120 -30.20 -4.95 -20.73
C SER A 120 -30.91 -6.28 -20.94
N ASN A 121 -30.49 -7.33 -20.23
CA ASN A 121 -31.00 -8.70 -20.43
C ASN A 121 -31.98 -9.17 -19.33
N SER A 122 -32.20 -8.40 -18.28
CA SER A 122 -33.13 -8.75 -17.20
C SER A 122 -34.55 -8.24 -17.46
N PHE A 123 -35.53 -9.08 -17.15
CA PHE A 123 -36.94 -8.68 -17.07
C PHE A 123 -37.06 -7.58 -15.99
N ASN A 124 -37.72 -6.46 -16.30
CA ASN A 124 -37.80 -5.22 -15.48
C ASN A 124 -36.54 -4.33 -15.41
N LYS A 125 -35.55 -4.48 -16.30
CA LYS A 125 -34.37 -3.59 -16.38
C LYS A 125 -33.71 -3.43 -15.00
N ILE A 126 -33.34 -4.56 -14.38
CA ILE A 126 -32.72 -4.57 -13.06
C ILE A 126 -31.35 -3.91 -13.17
N ASN A 127 -31.19 -2.73 -12.58
CA ASN A 127 -29.94 -1.99 -12.48
C ASN A 127 -29.55 -1.86 -11.00
N PRO A 128 -28.84 -2.85 -10.43
CA PRO A 128 -28.49 -2.85 -9.01
C PRO A 128 -27.70 -1.60 -8.59
N ILE A 129 -26.82 -1.09 -9.46
CA ILE A 129 -25.99 0.08 -9.15
C ILE A 129 -26.84 1.36 -8.99
N GLU A 130 -27.93 1.49 -9.75
CA GLU A 130 -28.83 2.64 -9.63
C GLU A 130 -29.95 2.45 -8.60
N LYS A 131 -30.41 1.22 -8.41
CA LYS A 131 -31.62 0.91 -7.63
C LYS A 131 -31.34 0.47 -6.19
N ASP A 132 -30.13 -0.01 -5.88
CA ASP A 132 -29.75 -0.42 -4.52
C ASP A 132 -29.07 0.74 -3.78
N PRO A 133 -29.68 1.27 -2.70
CA PRO A 133 -29.07 2.31 -1.87
C PRO A 133 -27.72 1.91 -1.27
N ASN A 134 -27.45 0.61 -1.10
CA ASN A 134 -26.18 0.12 -0.58
C ASN A 134 -25.03 0.27 -1.60
N MET A 135 -25.34 0.56 -2.87
CA MET A 135 -24.37 0.69 -3.96
C MET A 135 -23.98 2.16 -4.27
N ILE A 136 -24.43 3.14 -3.49
CA ILE A 136 -24.20 4.57 -3.74
C ILE A 136 -22.71 4.90 -3.91
N LYS A 137 -21.83 4.43 -3.02
CA LYS A 137 -20.38 4.68 -3.12
C LYS A 137 -19.77 4.11 -4.40
N LEU A 138 -20.24 2.95 -4.83
CA LEU A 138 -19.79 2.32 -6.08
C LEU A 138 -20.27 3.13 -7.29
N LYS A 139 -21.51 3.63 -7.26
CA LYS A 139 -22.05 4.52 -8.29
C LYS A 139 -21.22 5.80 -8.42
N GLU A 140 -20.87 6.44 -7.31
CA GLU A 140 -19.99 7.62 -7.28
C GLU A 140 -18.62 7.31 -7.90
N LEU A 141 -17.99 6.21 -7.51
CA LEU A 141 -16.69 5.79 -8.07
C LEU A 141 -16.76 5.53 -9.58
N LEU A 142 -17.83 4.92 -10.07
CA LEU A 142 -18.03 4.65 -11.50
C LEU A 142 -18.27 5.93 -12.30
N SER A 143 -18.95 6.91 -11.72
CA SER A 143 -19.17 8.22 -12.38
C SER A 143 -17.88 9.02 -12.58
N GLY A 144 -16.84 8.75 -11.77
CA GLY A 144 -15.53 9.37 -11.91
C GLY A 144 -14.62 8.74 -12.96
N LEU A 145 -15.06 7.66 -13.64
CA LEU A 145 -14.30 7.02 -14.72
C LEU A 145 -14.52 7.66 -16.10
N SER A 146 -15.58 8.47 -16.24
CA SER A 146 -16.01 9.12 -17.49
C SER A 146 -15.39 10.47 -17.72
#